data_AF-A0AAQ3ER45-F1
#
_entry.id   AF-A0AAQ3ER45-F1
#
_cell.length_a   1.000
_cell.length_b   1.000
_cell.length_c   1.000
_cell.angle_alpha   90.00
_cell.angle_beta   90.00
_cell.angle_gamma   90.00
#
_symmetry.space_group_name_H-M   'P 1'
#
loop_
_entity.id
_entity.type
_entity.pdbx_description
1 polymer ?
#
loop_
_entity_poly.entity_id
_entity_poly.type
_entity_poly.pdbx_seq_one_letter_code
_entity_poly.pdbx_strand_id
1 'polypeptide(L)'
;MAELLMKAKLTFMIVVGGVLQGLGMSLFLFPHDIPTGGAAGIAVLLHYLFQIPHGFSVWAVNVSMLFTALKWLEMRTFTGTLASITVTSVSVLIFDAVFPDITSNLWLDLASGAVLLGLGIGLLYKYKISNGGFGALALMISIYRSGNPGTILLIMNCIIFMVTASIIDWGIVIQALICQVISTRVIDFIYNIRLTSLPYLTPMYRHKK
;
A
#
# COMPACT_ATOMS: atom_id res chain seq x y z
N MET A 1 -22.26 -8.43 21.27
CA MET A 1 -21.84 -7.00 21.27
C MET A 1 -20.35 -6.84 20.97
N ALA A 2 -19.44 -7.56 21.64
CA ALA A 2 -17.99 -7.45 21.41
C ALA A 2 -17.54 -7.77 19.97
N GLU A 3 -18.10 -8.80 19.32
CA GLU A 3 -17.75 -9.17 17.94
C GLU A 3 -18.11 -8.07 16.93
N LEU A 4 -19.27 -7.44 17.08
CA LEU A 4 -19.73 -6.36 16.20
C LEU A 4 -18.81 -5.13 16.31
N LEU A 5 -18.43 -4.76 17.54
CA LEU A 5 -17.49 -3.66 17.80
C LEU A 5 -16.10 -3.93 17.20
N MET A 6 -15.63 -5.19 17.24
CA MET A 6 -14.35 -5.56 16.63
C MET A 6 -14.39 -5.49 15.10
N LYS A 7 -15.48 -5.95 14.48
CA LYS A 7 -15.67 -5.83 13.02
C LYS A 7 -15.74 -4.35 12.61
N ALA A 8 -16.50 -3.53 13.34
CA ALA A 8 -16.59 -2.10 13.09
C ALA A 8 -15.22 -1.40 13.21
N LYS A 9 -14.44 -1.73 14.25
CA LYS A 9 -13.07 -1.22 14.43
C LYS A 9 -12.15 -1.62 13.28
N LEU A 10 -12.21 -2.88 12.83
CA LEU A 10 -11.43 -3.34 11.68
C LEU A 10 -11.79 -2.56 10.41
N THR A 11 -13.08 -2.46 10.09
CA THR A 11 -13.54 -1.72 8.91
C THR A 11 -13.13 -0.25 8.98
N PHE A 12 -13.27 0.39 10.14
CA PHE A 12 -12.81 1.77 10.35
C PHE A 12 -11.31 1.92 10.08
N MET A 13 -10.49 0.99 10.56
CA MET A 13 -9.03 1.03 10.35
C MET A 13 -8.65 0.75 8.89
N ILE A 14 -9.40 -0.08 8.18
CA ILE A 14 -9.24 -0.28 6.73
C ILE A 14 -9.54 1.02 5.98
N VAL A 15 -10.63 1.69 6.33
CA VAL A 15 -11.02 2.95 5.70
C VAL A 15 -9.95 4.03 5.95
N VAL A 16 -9.56 4.24 7.22
CA VAL A 16 -8.53 5.23 7.57
C VAL A 16 -7.20 4.91 6.91
N GLY A 17 -6.77 3.64 6.95
CA GLY A 17 -5.51 3.21 6.33
C GLY A 17 -5.49 3.43 4.83
N GLY A 18 -6.56 3.04 4.13
CA GLY A 18 -6.69 3.21 2.69
C GLY A 18 -6.80 4.68 2.27
N VAL A 19 -7.54 5.51 3.02
CA VAL A 19 -7.65 6.95 2.75
C VAL A 19 -6.31 7.66 2.95
N LEU A 20 -5.61 7.39 4.06
CA LEU A 20 -4.28 7.98 4.30
C LEU A 20 -3.29 7.62 3.21
N GLN A 21 -3.33 6.35 2.79
CA GLN A 21 -2.49 5.88 1.70
C GLN A 21 -2.84 6.55 0.38
N GLY A 22 -4.12 6.62 0.03
CA GLY A 22 -4.59 7.26 -1.20
C GLY A 22 -4.27 8.77 -1.23
N LEU A 23 -4.40 9.45 -0.09
CA LEU A 23 -4.02 10.85 0.07
C LEU A 23 -2.52 11.05 -0.16
N GLY A 24 -1.68 10.22 0.47
CA GLY A 24 -0.23 10.24 0.28
C GLY A 24 0.18 10.00 -1.17
N MET A 25 -0.49 9.06 -1.84
CA MET A 25 -0.26 8.75 -3.26
C MET A 25 -0.67 9.91 -4.18
N SER A 26 -1.94 10.32 -4.11
CA SER A 26 -2.55 11.26 -5.05
C SER A 26 -2.03 12.69 -4.92
N LEU A 27 -1.91 13.20 -3.69
CA LEU A 27 -1.57 14.61 -3.49
C LEU A 27 -0.07 14.90 -3.56
N PHE A 28 0.78 13.88 -3.34
CA PHE A 28 2.20 14.12 -3.08
C PHE A 28 3.17 13.27 -3.90
N LEU A 29 2.78 12.06 -4.33
CA LEU A 29 3.72 11.13 -4.99
C LEU A 29 3.45 11.00 -6.48
N PHE A 30 2.20 10.76 -6.85
CA PHE A 30 1.78 10.61 -8.24
C PHE A 30 1.95 11.86 -9.11
N PRO A 31 1.78 13.11 -8.61
CA PRO A 31 2.08 14.31 -9.40
C PRO A 31 3.55 14.43 -9.81
N HIS A 32 4.45 13.72 -9.13
CA HIS A 32 5.89 13.68 -9.42
C HIS A 32 6.32 12.34 -10.04
N ASP A 33 5.36 11.52 -10.49
CA ASP A 33 5.59 10.17 -11.04
C ASP A 33 6.40 9.24 -10.10
N ILE A 34 6.34 9.47 -8.78
CA ILE A 34 7.11 8.68 -7.82
C ILE A 34 6.38 7.34 -7.56
N PRO A 35 6.93 6.18 -7.97
CA PRO A 35 6.31 4.90 -7.72
C PRO A 35 6.40 4.54 -6.23
N THR A 36 5.26 4.18 -5.65
CA THR A 36 5.16 3.88 -4.20
C THR A 36 5.22 2.39 -3.87
N GLY A 37 5.49 1.53 -4.87
CA GLY A 37 5.67 0.09 -4.76
C GLY A 37 5.34 -0.67 -6.04
N GLY A 38 5.26 -2.01 -5.98
CA GLY A 38 5.01 -2.88 -7.13
C GLY A 38 3.82 -2.49 -8.01
N ALA A 39 2.61 -2.70 -7.49
CA ALA A 39 1.39 -2.42 -8.25
C ALA A 39 1.20 -0.93 -8.55
N ALA A 40 1.58 -0.06 -7.61
CA ALA A 40 1.52 1.39 -7.79
C ALA A 40 2.52 1.89 -8.84
N GLY A 41 3.71 1.30 -8.95
CA GLY A 41 4.69 1.63 -9.98
C GLY A 41 4.22 1.21 -11.37
N ILE A 42 3.56 0.06 -11.49
CA ILE A 42 2.86 -0.32 -12.72
C ILE A 42 1.75 0.70 -13.02
N ALA A 43 1.02 1.17 -12.00
CA ALA A 43 -0.04 2.15 -12.19
C ALA A 43 0.47 3.51 -12.68
N VAL A 44 1.60 3.99 -12.15
CA VAL A 44 2.31 5.18 -12.64
C VAL A 44 2.73 4.99 -14.10
N LEU A 45 3.31 3.84 -14.46
CA LEU A 45 3.68 3.54 -15.84
C LEU A 45 2.48 3.53 -16.80
N LEU A 46 1.35 2.96 -16.37
CA LEU A 46 0.13 2.95 -17.17
C LEU A 46 -0.42 4.37 -17.39
N HIS A 47 -0.34 5.23 -16.38
CA HIS A 47 -0.71 6.63 -16.52
C HIS A 47 0.25 7.37 -17.46
N TYR A 48 1.56 7.22 -17.25
CA TYR A 48 2.58 7.87 -18.08
C TYR A 48 2.43 7.53 -19.57
N LEU A 49 2.25 6.24 -19.90
CA LEU A 49 2.19 5.76 -21.29
C LEU A 49 0.81 5.91 -21.95
N PHE A 50 -0.28 5.70 -21.20
CA PHE A 50 -1.63 5.59 -21.75
C PHE A 50 -2.62 6.59 -21.17
N GLN A 51 -2.18 7.46 -20.26
CA GLN A 51 -3.00 8.47 -19.59
C GLN A 51 -4.21 7.88 -18.84
N ILE A 52 -4.08 6.63 -18.39
CA ILE A 52 -5.12 5.93 -17.61
C ILE A 52 -5.15 6.52 -16.20
N PRO A 53 -6.32 6.87 -15.62
CA PRO A 53 -6.40 7.44 -14.27
C PRO A 53 -5.72 6.56 -13.21
N HIS A 54 -4.91 7.18 -12.34
CA HIS A 54 -4.10 6.46 -11.35
C HIS A 54 -4.93 5.52 -10.48
N GLY A 55 -6.04 6.00 -9.92
CA GLY A 55 -6.83 5.18 -9.00
C GLY A 55 -7.45 3.94 -9.66
N PHE A 56 -7.81 4.02 -10.95
CA PHE A 56 -8.25 2.85 -11.72
C PHE A 56 -7.10 1.87 -11.97
N SER A 57 -5.94 2.37 -12.40
CA SER A 57 -4.74 1.55 -12.62
C SER A 57 -4.29 0.84 -11.33
N VAL A 58 -4.24 1.56 -10.21
CA VAL A 58 -3.95 1.01 -8.88
C VAL A 58 -4.95 -0.09 -8.53
N TRP A 59 -6.24 0.11 -8.81
CA TRP A 59 -7.26 -0.89 -8.51
C TRP A 59 -7.06 -2.15 -9.34
N ALA A 60 -6.97 -2.00 -10.67
CA ALA A 60 -6.88 -3.12 -11.61
C ALA A 60 -5.64 -3.97 -11.37
N VAL A 61 -4.47 -3.34 -11.16
CA VAL A 61 -3.21 -4.06 -10.92
C VAL A 61 -3.23 -4.75 -9.56
N ASN A 62 -3.70 -4.09 -8.50
CA ASN A 62 -3.75 -4.71 -7.19
C ASN A 62 -4.76 -5.86 -7.11
N VAL A 63 -5.94 -5.70 -7.71
CA VAL A 63 -6.98 -6.73 -7.74
C VAL A 63 -6.50 -7.95 -8.52
N SER A 64 -5.91 -7.77 -9.71
CA SER A 64 -5.37 -8.87 -10.50
C SER A 64 -4.29 -9.65 -9.72
N MET A 65 -3.35 -8.96 -9.07
CA MET A 65 -2.36 -9.58 -8.20
C MET A 65 -3.00 -10.29 -6.99
N LEU A 66 -4.01 -9.69 -6.34
CA LEU A 66 -4.70 -10.30 -5.21
C LEU A 66 -5.40 -11.61 -5.59
N PHE A 67 -6.00 -11.70 -6.77
CA PHE A 67 -6.63 -12.93 -7.26
C PHE A 67 -5.62 -14.08 -7.43
N THR A 68 -4.39 -13.78 -7.85
CA THR A 68 -3.32 -14.80 -7.89
C THR A 68 -3.00 -15.34 -6.50
N ALA A 69 -3.16 -14.51 -5.46
CA ALA A 69 -2.89 -14.88 -4.07
C ALA A 69 -4.09 -15.54 -3.34
N LEU A 70 -5.26 -15.63 -3.97
CA LEU A 70 -6.50 -16.15 -3.37
C LEU A 70 -6.33 -17.55 -2.77
N LYS A 71 -5.48 -18.41 -3.37
CA LYS A 71 -5.26 -19.79 -2.93
C LYS A 71 -4.49 -19.89 -1.60
N TRP A 72 -3.76 -18.84 -1.22
CA TRP A 72 -2.89 -18.82 -0.04
C TRP A 72 -3.45 -18.00 1.12
N LEU A 73 -4.36 -17.07 0.85
CA LEU A 73 -4.92 -16.16 1.85
C LEU A 73 -6.19 -16.72 2.50
N GLU A 74 -6.36 -16.47 3.80
CA GLU A 74 -7.66 -16.64 4.45
C GLU A 74 -8.71 -15.65 3.91
N MET A 75 -9.99 -16.06 3.90
CA MET A 75 -11.08 -15.24 3.34
C MET A 75 -11.23 -13.88 4.02
N ARG A 76 -10.95 -13.79 5.34
CA ARG A 76 -10.95 -12.51 6.06
C ARG A 76 -9.87 -11.56 5.55
N THR A 77 -8.65 -12.08 5.36
CA THR A 77 -7.52 -11.29 4.84
C THR A 77 -7.76 -10.90 3.39
N PHE A 78 -8.28 -11.81 2.58
CA PHE A 78 -8.62 -11.55 1.18
C PHE A 78 -9.66 -10.43 1.06
N THR A 79 -10.80 -10.56 1.73
CA THR A 79 -11.89 -9.56 1.67
C THR A 79 -11.48 -8.22 2.27
N GLY A 80 -10.74 -8.22 3.38
CA GLY A 80 -10.21 -6.99 3.96
C GLY A 80 -9.16 -6.30 3.06
N THR A 81 -8.31 -7.07 2.38
CA THR A 81 -7.33 -6.54 1.42
C THR A 81 -8.03 -5.97 0.19
N LEU A 82 -9.05 -6.67 -0.34
CA LEU A 82 -9.85 -6.17 -1.45
C LEU A 82 -10.57 -4.86 -1.08
N ALA A 83 -11.13 -4.78 0.13
CA ALA A 83 -11.73 -3.56 0.66
C ALA A 83 -10.69 -2.43 0.77
N SER A 84 -9.49 -2.73 1.30
CA SER A 84 -8.40 -1.76 1.38
C SER A 84 -7.99 -1.23 0.01
N ILE A 85 -7.75 -2.12 -0.96
CA ILE A 85 -7.41 -1.73 -2.34
C ILE A 85 -8.49 -0.81 -2.90
N THR A 86 -9.75 -1.17 -2.72
CA THR A 86 -10.88 -0.39 -3.22
C THR A 86 -10.95 0.98 -2.58
N VAL A 87 -10.81 1.08 -1.26
CA VAL A 87 -10.80 2.36 -0.55
C VAL A 87 -9.62 3.22 -1.00
N THR A 88 -8.41 2.66 -1.08
CA THR A 88 -7.23 3.39 -1.55
C THR A 88 -7.45 3.93 -2.96
N SER A 89 -7.89 3.08 -3.89
CA SER A 89 -8.14 3.47 -5.28
C SER A 89 -9.22 4.53 -5.45
N VAL A 90 -10.32 4.42 -4.71
CA VAL A 90 -11.38 5.43 -4.71
C VAL A 90 -10.87 6.74 -4.11
N SER A 91 -10.08 6.67 -3.05
CA SER A 91 -9.46 7.86 -2.44
C SER A 91 -8.54 8.57 -3.43
N VAL A 92 -7.71 7.82 -4.16
CA VAL A 92 -6.87 8.36 -5.25
C VAL A 92 -7.72 9.03 -6.32
N LEU A 93 -8.77 8.37 -6.82
CA LEU A 93 -9.65 8.96 -7.85
C LEU A 93 -10.31 10.26 -7.38
N ILE A 94 -10.76 10.30 -6.12
CA ILE A 94 -11.39 11.50 -5.54
C ILE A 94 -10.36 12.61 -5.41
N PHE A 95 -9.19 12.33 -4.84
CA PHE A 95 -8.17 13.36 -4.61
C PHE A 95 -7.55 13.87 -5.91
N ASP A 96 -7.31 13.01 -6.91
CA ASP A 96 -6.86 13.43 -8.23
C ASP A 96 -7.88 14.38 -8.90
N ALA A 97 -9.18 14.13 -8.71
CA ALA A 97 -10.24 14.95 -9.29
C ALA A 97 -10.49 16.26 -8.55
N VAL A 98 -10.35 16.27 -7.22
CA VAL A 98 -10.62 17.45 -6.37
C VAL A 98 -9.42 18.39 -6.31
N PHE A 99 -8.20 17.84 -6.37
CA PHE A 99 -6.96 18.58 -6.21
C PHE A 99 -5.97 18.29 -7.36
N PRO A 100 -6.35 18.57 -8.61
CA PRO A 100 -5.40 18.50 -9.71
C PRO A 100 -4.27 19.52 -9.43
N ASP A 101 -3.03 19.08 -9.57
CA ASP A 101 -1.84 19.94 -9.53
C ASP A 101 -1.52 20.60 -8.18
N ILE A 102 -1.88 19.98 -7.04
CA ILE A 102 -1.21 20.30 -5.76
C ILE A 102 0.24 19.83 -5.86
N THR A 103 1.10 20.72 -6.33
CA THR A 103 2.55 20.51 -6.35
C THR A 103 3.20 21.69 -5.65
N SER A 104 4.05 21.39 -4.66
CA SER A 104 4.78 22.41 -3.94
C SER A 104 6.27 22.27 -4.24
N ASN A 105 7.02 21.71 -3.30
CA ASN A 105 8.40 21.31 -3.45
C ASN A 105 8.48 19.80 -3.47
N LEU A 106 9.08 19.23 -4.52
CA LEU A 106 9.30 17.80 -4.70
C LEU A 106 9.73 17.08 -3.41
N TRP A 107 10.68 17.64 -2.65
CA TRP A 107 11.22 16.97 -1.46
C TRP A 107 10.27 17.02 -0.25
N LEU A 108 9.48 18.10 -0.13
CA LEU A 108 8.44 18.19 0.89
C LEU A 108 7.26 17.27 0.56
N ASP A 109 6.86 17.23 -0.70
CA ASP A 109 5.82 16.34 -1.20
C ASP A 109 6.27 14.88 -1.01
N LEU A 110 7.50 14.53 -1.41
CA LEU A 110 8.07 13.21 -1.18
C LEU A 110 8.06 12.81 0.31
N ALA A 111 8.52 13.69 1.20
CA ALA A 111 8.58 13.39 2.63
C ALA A 111 7.18 13.21 3.24
N SER A 112 6.24 14.12 2.92
CA SER A 112 4.87 14.06 3.43
C SER A 112 4.11 12.86 2.87
N GLY A 113 4.19 12.63 1.56
CA GLY A 113 3.65 11.47 0.88
C GLY A 113 4.17 10.16 1.45
N ALA A 114 5.50 10.05 1.66
CA ALA A 114 6.10 8.84 2.22
C ALA A 114 5.63 8.54 3.66
N VAL A 115 5.47 9.57 4.50
CA VAL A 115 4.96 9.40 5.86
C VAL A 115 3.49 8.96 5.84
N LEU A 116 2.64 9.63 5.06
CA LEU A 116 1.21 9.29 4.95
C LEU A 116 0.99 7.89 4.38
N LEU A 117 1.74 7.55 3.32
CA LEU A 117 1.78 6.22 2.74
C LEU A 117 2.17 5.18 3.80
N GLY A 118 3.25 5.44 4.54
CA GLY A 118 3.74 4.53 5.57
C GLY A 118 2.76 4.35 6.73
N LEU A 119 2.08 5.42 7.16
CA LEU A 119 1.04 5.38 8.19
C LEU A 119 -0.14 4.52 7.73
N GLY A 120 -0.63 4.76 6.51
CA GLY A 120 -1.74 4.00 5.94
C GLY A 120 -1.44 2.51 5.85
N ILE A 121 -0.30 2.15 5.26
CA ILE A 121 0.14 0.75 5.11
C ILE A 121 0.39 0.10 6.47
N GLY A 122 1.10 0.78 7.38
CA GLY A 122 1.39 0.27 8.70
C GLY A 122 0.12 -0.04 9.50
N LEU A 123 -0.90 0.82 9.41
CA LEU A 123 -2.21 0.58 10.03
C LEU A 123 -2.87 -0.67 9.46
N LEU A 124 -2.88 -0.86 8.15
CA LEU A 124 -3.46 -2.04 7.49
C LEU A 124 -2.75 -3.32 7.94
N TYR A 125 -1.41 -3.33 7.87
CA TYR A 125 -0.58 -4.48 8.21
C TYR A 125 -0.75 -4.92 9.66
N LYS A 126 -0.98 -3.96 10.56
CA LYS A 126 -1.27 -4.24 11.97
C LYS A 126 -2.51 -5.12 12.18
N TYR A 127 -3.49 -5.03 11.28
CA TYR A 127 -4.69 -5.88 11.30
C TYR A 127 -4.59 -7.08 10.35
N LYS A 128 -3.38 -7.44 9.91
CA LYS A 128 -3.11 -8.48 8.90
C LYS A 128 -3.81 -8.24 7.56
N ILE A 129 -4.17 -7.00 7.26
CA ILE A 129 -4.74 -6.61 5.98
C ILE A 129 -3.62 -6.06 5.11
N SER A 130 -3.55 -6.49 3.85
CA SER A 130 -2.57 -5.95 2.93
C SER A 130 -3.10 -4.70 2.24
N ASN A 131 -2.19 -3.83 1.81
CA ASN A 131 -2.45 -2.76 0.86
C ASN A 131 -2.73 -3.31 -0.56
N GLY A 132 -2.24 -4.52 -0.89
CA GLY A 132 -2.37 -5.11 -2.23
C GLY A 132 -1.02 -5.28 -2.94
N GLY A 133 -1.06 -5.88 -4.13
CA GLY A 133 0.12 -6.07 -4.97
C GLY A 133 1.21 -6.91 -4.28
N PHE A 134 2.47 -6.47 -4.35
CA PHE A 134 3.57 -7.09 -3.59
C PHE A 134 3.42 -6.99 -2.07
N GLY A 135 2.56 -6.10 -1.57
CA GLY A 135 2.31 -6.00 -0.14
C GLY A 135 1.69 -7.26 0.47
N ALA A 136 0.91 -8.03 -0.29
CA ALA A 136 0.31 -9.26 0.22
C ALA A 136 1.40 -10.33 0.45
N LEU A 137 2.31 -10.45 -0.52
CA LEU A 137 3.47 -11.33 -0.42
C LEU A 137 4.44 -10.87 0.67
N ALA A 138 4.74 -9.58 0.76
CA ALA A 138 5.65 -9.05 1.77
C ALA A 138 5.13 -9.28 3.20
N LEU A 139 3.83 -9.04 3.43
CA LEU A 139 3.19 -9.30 4.72
C LEU A 139 3.19 -10.80 5.05
N MET A 140 2.94 -11.67 4.07
CA MET A 140 3.01 -13.13 4.25
C MET A 140 4.42 -13.60 4.63
N ILE A 141 5.45 -13.14 3.91
CA ILE A 141 6.86 -13.47 4.20
C ILE A 141 7.26 -12.93 5.57
N SER A 142 6.81 -11.73 5.94
CA SER A 142 7.05 -11.13 7.25
C SER A 142 6.53 -12.00 8.38
N ILE A 143 5.29 -12.49 8.28
CA ILE A 143 4.70 -13.38 9.28
C ILE A 143 5.44 -14.71 9.34
N TYR A 144 5.82 -15.27 8.18
CA TYR A 144 6.55 -16.54 8.13
C TYR A 144 7.96 -16.46 8.72
N ARG A 145 8.68 -15.35 8.48
CA ARG A 145 10.05 -15.13 8.97
C ARG A 145 10.14 -14.36 10.28
N SER A 146 9.00 -14.01 10.91
CA SER A 146 8.94 -13.10 12.06
C SER A 146 9.72 -11.79 11.83
N GLY A 147 9.72 -11.31 10.59
CA GLY A 147 10.47 -10.14 10.15
C GLY A 147 9.59 -8.92 9.93
N ASN A 148 10.22 -7.79 9.63
CA ASN A 148 9.53 -6.53 9.33
C ASN A 148 8.96 -6.51 7.89
N PRO A 149 7.66 -6.23 7.71
CA PRO A 149 7.04 -6.26 6.38
C PRO A 149 7.46 -5.09 5.48
N GLY A 150 7.83 -3.94 6.05
CA GLY A 150 8.32 -2.80 5.29
C GLY A 150 9.66 -3.11 4.62
N THR A 151 10.60 -3.74 5.33
CA THR A 151 11.90 -4.14 4.76
C THR A 151 11.74 -5.12 3.60
N ILE A 152 10.82 -6.08 3.71
CA ILE A 152 10.56 -7.04 2.62
C ILE A 152 9.95 -6.33 1.41
N LEU A 153 9.00 -5.41 1.65
CA LEU A 153 8.42 -4.56 0.60
C LEU A 153 9.51 -3.79 -0.16
N LEU A 154 10.44 -3.15 0.55
CA LEU A 154 11.54 -2.39 -0.05
C LEU A 154 12.33 -3.26 -1.04
N ILE A 155 12.77 -4.44 -0.59
CA ILE A 155 13.57 -5.36 -1.42
C ILE A 155 12.79 -5.79 -2.68
N MET A 156 11.51 -6.14 -2.52
CA MET A 156 10.66 -6.54 -3.64
C MET A 156 10.44 -5.41 -4.65
N ASN A 157 10.32 -4.18 -4.16
CA ASN A 157 10.02 -3.03 -5.00
C ASN A 157 11.24 -2.48 -5.77
N CYS A 158 12.47 -2.84 -5.39
CA CYS A 158 13.67 -2.40 -6.11
C CYS A 158 13.60 -2.70 -7.63
N ILE A 159 13.07 -3.87 -8.01
CA ILE A 159 12.93 -4.25 -9.41
C ILE A 159 11.97 -3.31 -10.14
N ILE A 160 10.78 -3.04 -9.58
CA ILE A 160 9.81 -2.17 -10.26
C ILE A 160 10.31 -0.73 -10.36
N PHE A 161 11.08 -0.26 -9.37
CA PHE A 161 11.66 1.08 -9.41
C PHE A 161 12.66 1.21 -10.56
N MET A 162 13.53 0.22 -10.75
CA MET A 162 14.46 0.19 -11.89
C MET A 162 13.72 0.18 -13.23
N VAL A 163 12.65 -0.63 -13.36
CA VAL A 163 11.82 -0.66 -14.57
C VAL A 163 11.17 0.71 -14.81
N THR A 164 10.62 1.33 -13.77
CA THR A 164 9.96 2.64 -13.87
C THR A 164 10.95 3.72 -14.31
N ALA A 165 12.17 3.75 -13.77
CA ALA A 165 13.21 4.68 -14.20
C ALA A 165 13.62 4.51 -15.65
N SER A 166 13.72 3.27 -16.13
CA SER A 166 14.17 3.02 -17.50
C SER A 166 13.18 3.55 -18.55
N ILE A 167 11.92 3.79 -18.15
CA ILE A 167 10.85 4.26 -19.02
C ILE A 167 10.61 5.77 -18.84
N ILE A 168 10.65 6.28 -17.59
CA ILE A 168 10.33 7.67 -17.29
C ILE A 168 11.62 8.52 -17.16
N ASP A 169 12.34 8.39 -16.05
CA ASP A 169 13.61 9.09 -15.81
C ASP A 169 14.41 8.40 -14.67
N TRP A 170 15.74 8.44 -14.74
CA TRP A 170 16.60 7.82 -13.72
C TRP A 170 16.56 8.54 -12.36
N GLY A 171 16.24 9.82 -12.31
CA GLY A 171 16.05 10.58 -11.08
C GLY A 171 14.91 10.05 -10.21
N ILE A 172 13.87 9.48 -10.84
CA ILE A 172 12.71 8.89 -10.15
C ILE A 172 13.12 7.69 -9.30
N VAL A 173 14.14 6.91 -9.68
CA VAL A 173 14.62 5.80 -8.83
C VAL A 173 15.12 6.29 -7.49
N ILE A 174 15.88 7.38 -7.47
CA ILE A 174 16.42 7.93 -6.22
C ILE A 174 15.26 8.42 -5.34
N GLN A 175 14.30 9.13 -5.93
CA GLN A 175 13.11 9.62 -5.25
C GLN A 175 12.26 8.45 -4.70
N ALA A 176 12.00 7.43 -5.51
CA ALA A 176 11.27 6.23 -5.14
C ALA A 176 11.95 5.47 -4.01
N LEU A 177 13.27 5.30 -4.06
CA LEU A 177 14.04 4.64 -3.02
C LEU A 177 13.99 5.42 -1.71
N ILE A 178 14.15 6.74 -1.73
CA ILE A 178 14.05 7.59 -0.53
C ILE A 178 12.63 7.51 0.05
N CYS A 179 11.59 7.66 -0.78
CA CYS A 179 10.19 7.51 -0.38
C CYS A 179 9.92 6.13 0.23
N GLN A 180 10.43 5.08 -0.40
CA GLN A 180 10.27 3.70 0.07
C GLN A 180 11.00 3.47 1.39
N VAL A 181 12.19 4.02 1.61
CA VAL A 181 12.93 3.91 2.86
C VAL A 181 12.17 4.60 3.99
N ILE A 182 11.73 5.84 3.78
CA ILE A 182 10.97 6.61 4.78
C ILE A 182 9.68 5.87 5.13
N SER A 183 8.87 5.51 4.13
CA SER A 183 7.62 4.80 4.36
C SER A 183 7.83 3.44 5.03
N THR A 184 8.89 2.70 4.67
CA THR A 184 9.27 1.44 5.32
C THR A 184 9.52 1.60 6.81
N ARG A 185 10.26 2.64 7.22
CA ARG A 185 10.50 2.91 8.65
C ARG A 185 9.21 3.22 9.40
N VAL A 186 8.31 3.98 8.77
CA VAL A 186 6.99 4.28 9.36
C VAL A 186 6.12 3.03 9.45
N ILE A 187 6.07 2.20 8.39
CA ILE A 187 5.33 0.93 8.38
C ILE A 187 5.79 0.04 9.53
N ASP A 188 7.10 -0.19 9.63
CA ASP A 188 7.68 -1.06 10.63
C ASP A 188 7.45 -0.53 12.05
N PHE A 189 7.53 0.79 12.24
CA PHE A 189 7.22 1.41 13.51
C PHE A 189 5.75 1.16 13.91
N ILE A 190 4.79 1.48 13.03
CA ILE A 190 3.36 1.31 13.31
C ILE A 190 2.98 -0.16 13.52
N TYR A 191 3.54 -1.04 12.69
CA TYR A 191 3.35 -2.49 12.75
C TYR A 191 3.80 -3.07 14.09
N ASN A 192 4.96 -2.64 14.59
CA ASN A 192 5.54 -3.15 15.83
C ASN A 192 4.98 -2.53 17.12
N ILE A 193 4.21 -1.44 17.05
CA ILE A 193 3.53 -0.88 18.24
C ILE A 193 2.60 -1.96 18.82
N ARG A 194 2.87 -2.40 20.06
CA ARG A 194 2.03 -3.36 20.77
C ARG A 194 0.67 -2.73 21.09
N LEU A 195 -0.36 -3.10 20.34
CA LEU A 195 -1.74 -2.97 20.83
C LEU A 195 -2.05 -4.23 21.61
N THR A 196 -2.65 -4.06 22.79
CA THR A 196 -3.15 -5.15 23.63
C THR A 196 -3.88 -6.15 22.75
N SER A 197 -3.41 -7.40 22.78
CA SER A 197 -3.79 -8.51 21.91
C SER A 197 -5.30 -8.53 21.64
N LEU A 198 -5.71 -8.23 20.41
CA LEU A 198 -7.04 -8.61 19.95
C LEU A 198 -7.06 -10.15 19.85
N PRO A 199 -7.91 -10.85 20.61
CA PRO A 199 -7.88 -12.31 20.77
C PRO A 199 -8.21 -13.11 19.48
N TYR A 200 -8.37 -12.44 18.34
CA TYR A 200 -8.73 -13.02 17.04
C TYR A 200 -7.66 -12.79 15.97
N LEU A 201 -6.39 -12.95 16.32
CA LEU A 201 -5.33 -13.11 15.32
C LEU A 201 -5.48 -14.49 14.66
N THR A 202 -6.52 -14.67 13.82
CA THR A 202 -6.60 -15.81 12.91
C THR A 202 -5.32 -15.87 12.05
N PRO A 203 -4.88 -17.07 11.65
CA PRO A 203 -3.73 -17.21 10.76
C PRO A 203 -3.92 -16.32 9.51
N MET A 204 -2.85 -15.85 8.87
CA MET A 204 -3.01 -15.19 7.57
C MET A 204 -3.25 -16.21 6.45
N TYR A 205 -2.81 -17.46 6.70
CA TYR A 205 -2.69 -18.52 5.72
C TYR A 205 -3.70 -19.63 5.98
N ARG A 206 -4.33 -20.11 4.90
CA ARG A 206 -5.19 -21.28 4.97
C ARG A 206 -4.32 -22.54 5.09
N HIS A 207 -4.24 -23.15 6.28
CA HIS A 207 -3.64 -24.47 6.43
C HIS A 207 -4.36 -25.46 5.52
N LYS A 208 -3.66 -25.96 4.48
CA LYS A 208 -4.09 -27.17 3.79
C LYS A 208 -3.78 -28.35 4.71
N LYS A 209 -4.82 -29.05 5.14
CA LYS A 209 -4.70 -30.46 5.54
C LYS A 209 -4.42 -31.29 4.29
#